data_AF-A0A938WVJ4-F1
#
_entry.id   AF-A0A938WVJ4-F1
#
_cell.length_a   1.000
_cell.length_b   1.000
_cell.length_c   1.000
_cell.angle_alpha   90.00
_cell.angle_beta   90.00
_cell.angle_gamma   90.00
#
_symmetry.space_group_name_H-M   'P 1'
#
loop_
_entity.id
_entity.type
_entity.pdbx_description
1 polymer ?
#
loop_
_entity_poly.entity_id
_entity_poly.type
_entity_poly.pdbx_seq_one_letter_code
_entity_poly.pdbx_strand_id
1 'polypeptide(L)'
;MRSKDDNIIVQKSYAFSLRCVKLYKYLCNRDGNYIIGKQLLRSGTSIGANVREALRAQTRPDFTTKLNIALKETSETEYWIELLRDAEYISTSQAESMLSDCVELLKILTSIIKKTKENNSLLNN
;
A
#
# COMPACT_ATOMS: atom_id res chain seq x y z
N MET A 1 13.10 -17.61 16.22
CA MET A 1 12.36 -16.32 16.22
C MET A 1 12.49 -15.75 14.82
N ARG A 2 11.42 -15.71 14.00
CA ARG A 2 11.52 -15.13 12.65
C ARG A 2 11.91 -13.65 12.79
N SER A 3 12.97 -13.24 12.10
CA SER A 3 13.46 -11.88 12.19
C SER A 3 12.39 -10.93 11.67
N LYS A 4 12.37 -9.67 12.13
CA LYS A 4 11.49 -8.62 11.55
C LYS A 4 11.71 -8.47 10.04
N ASP A 5 12.85 -8.93 9.54
CA ASP A 5 13.25 -8.92 8.15
C ASP A 5 12.58 -10.04 7.32
N ASP A 6 11.86 -11.01 7.90
CA ASP A 6 11.20 -12.08 7.12
C ASP A 6 9.75 -11.78 6.71
N ASN A 7 9.20 -10.62 7.08
CA ASN A 7 7.80 -10.31 6.77
C ASN A 7 7.65 -9.60 5.42
N ILE A 8 7.29 -10.39 4.40
CA ILE A 8 7.18 -9.93 3.01
C ILE A 8 6.25 -8.71 2.82
N ILE A 9 5.11 -8.63 3.54
CA ILE A 9 4.21 -7.48 3.40
C ILE A 9 4.85 -6.19 3.94
N VAL A 10 5.67 -6.29 4.98
CA VAL A 10 6.38 -5.14 5.57
C VAL A 10 7.44 -4.62 4.60
N GLN A 11 8.23 -5.53 4.03
CA GLN A 11 9.28 -5.17 3.08
C GLN A 11 8.69 -4.51 1.83
N LYS A 12 7.68 -5.16 1.22
CA LYS A 12 7.08 -4.68 -0.03
C LYS A 12 6.32 -3.38 0.17
N SER A 13 5.52 -3.24 1.23
CA SER A 13 4.80 -2.00 1.50
C SER A 13 5.74 -0.83 1.78
N TYR A 14 6.85 -1.06 2.50
CA TYR A 14 7.87 -0.03 2.73
C TYR A 14 8.61 0.36 1.45
N ALA A 15 9.02 -0.62 0.64
CA ALA A 15 9.65 -0.37 -0.66
C ALA A 15 8.73 0.44 -1.58
N PHE A 16 7.43 0.12 -1.61
CA PHE A 16 6.45 0.86 -2.38
C PHE A 16 6.24 2.28 -1.83
N SER A 17 6.14 2.46 -0.51
CA SER A 17 6.09 3.80 0.11
C SER A 17 7.29 4.66 -0.31
N LEU A 18 8.49 4.09 -0.39
CA LEU A 18 9.68 4.81 -0.88
C LEU A 18 9.55 5.20 -2.35
N ARG A 19 8.96 4.35 -3.20
CA ARG A 19 8.67 4.69 -4.60
C ARG A 19 7.68 5.86 -4.70
N CYS A 20 6.62 5.89 -3.88
CA CYS A 20 5.68 7.01 -3.82
C CYS A 20 6.37 8.32 -3.43
N VAL A 21 7.29 8.30 -2.44
CA VAL A 21 8.09 9.47 -2.07
C VAL A 21 8.95 9.95 -3.24
N LYS A 22 9.59 9.03 -3.97
CA LYS A 22 10.41 9.37 -5.15
C LYS A 22 9.57 9.94 -6.28
N LEU A 23 8.39 9.38 -6.56
CA LEU A 23 7.47 9.90 -7.56
C LEU A 23 6.96 11.29 -7.18
N TYR A 24 6.59 11.52 -5.92
CA TYR A 24 6.21 12.86 -5.45
C TYR A 24 7.33 13.89 -5.69
N LYS A 25 8.57 13.57 -5.32
CA LYS A 25 9.73 14.44 -5.58
C LYS A 25 9.90 14.73 -7.08
N TYR A 26 9.74 13.71 -7.92
CA TYR A 26 9.80 13.85 -9.37
C TYR A 26 8.73 14.82 -9.90
N LEU A 27 7.47 14.64 -9.50
CA LEU A 27 6.34 15.49 -9.92
C LEU A 27 6.52 16.95 -9.47
N CYS A 28 7.02 17.17 -8.25
CA CYS A 28 7.32 18.51 -7.75
C CYS A 28 8.41 19.19 -8.59
N ASN A 29 9.47 18.46 -8.93
CA ASN A 29 10.62 19.03 -9.64
C ASN A 29 10.36 19.25 -11.13
N ARG A 30 9.56 18.38 -11.77
CA ARG A 30 9.31 18.42 -13.20
C ARG A 30 8.16 19.37 -13.57
N ASP A 31 7.02 19.23 -12.89
CA ASP A 31 5.76 19.83 -13.35
C ASP A 31 5.11 20.76 -12.31
N GLY A 32 5.70 20.86 -11.09
CA GLY A 32 5.12 21.64 -9.99
C GLY A 32 3.77 21.11 -9.50
N ASN A 33 3.43 19.85 -9.80
CA ASN A 33 2.11 19.29 -9.43
C ASN A 33 2.08 18.81 -7.98
N TYR A 34 1.85 19.75 -7.07
CA TYR A 34 1.81 19.48 -5.64
C TYR A 34 0.51 18.80 -5.19
N ILE A 35 -0.63 19.09 -5.84
CA ILE A 35 -1.94 18.67 -5.32
C ILE A 35 -2.14 17.17 -5.53
N ILE A 36 -2.04 16.70 -6.77
CA ILE A 36 -2.22 15.28 -7.10
C ILE A 36 -1.07 14.46 -6.51
N GLY A 37 0.17 14.96 -6.64
CA GLY A 37 1.34 14.32 -6.07
C GLY A 37 1.23 14.11 -4.55
N LYS A 38 0.64 15.07 -3.81
CA LYS A 38 0.44 14.95 -2.36
C LYS A 38 -0.65 13.94 -1.99
N GLN A 39 -1.69 13.78 -2.82
CA GLN A 39 -2.70 12.74 -2.61
C GLN A 39 -2.12 11.33 -2.80
N LEU A 40 -1.34 11.14 -3.87
CA LEU A 40 -0.58 9.90 -4.09
C LEU A 40 0.39 9.63 -2.93
N LEU A 41 1.16 10.64 -2.51
CA LEU A 41 2.13 10.49 -1.43
C LEU A 41 1.45 10.01 -0.14
N ARG A 42 0.32 10.63 0.23
CA ARG A 42 -0.42 10.31 1.45
C ARG A 42 -0.95 8.88 1.41
N SER A 43 -1.68 8.52 0.36
CA SER A 43 -2.26 7.18 0.22
C SER A 43 -1.17 6.10 0.14
N GLY A 44 -0.18 6.26 -0.73
CA GLY A 44 0.88 5.27 -0.95
C GLY A 44 1.79 5.04 0.28
N THR A 45 2.02 6.07 1.10
CA THR A 45 2.77 5.90 2.36
C THR A 45 1.90 5.36 3.51
N SER A 46 0.58 5.62 3.47
CA SER A 46 -0.39 5.10 4.44
C SER A 46 -0.49 3.57 4.40
N ILE A 47 -0.24 2.93 3.25
CA ILE A 47 -0.22 1.46 3.11
C ILE A 47 0.81 0.84 4.08
N GLY A 48 2.08 1.25 3.97
CA GLY A 48 3.15 0.73 4.83
C GLY A 48 2.99 1.12 6.30
N ALA A 49 2.43 2.31 6.57
CA ALA A 49 2.12 2.74 7.93
C ALA A 49 1.08 1.83 8.60
N ASN A 50 -0.04 1.57 7.93
CA ASN A 50 -1.08 0.68 8.44
C ASN A 50 -0.63 -0.78 8.56
N VAL A 51 0.22 -1.26 7.65
CA VAL A 51 0.87 -2.58 7.80
C VAL A 51 1.70 -2.63 9.09
N ARG A 52 2.49 -1.58 9.39
CA ARG A 52 3.28 -1.52 10.64
C ARG A 52 2.41 -1.44 11.88
N GLU A 53 1.29 -0.71 11.83
CA GLU A 53 0.32 -0.65 12.93
C GLU A 53 -0.34 -2.00 13.17
N ALA A 54 -0.70 -2.73 12.10
CA ALA A 54 -1.27 -4.07 12.21
C ALA A 54 -0.35 -5.00 13.02
N LEU A 55 0.97 -4.96 12.82
CA LEU A 55 1.91 -5.79 13.60
C LEU A 55 1.94 -5.50 15.10
N ARG A 56 1.43 -4.34 15.52
CA ARG A 56 1.33 -3.92 16.93
C ARG A 56 -0.10 -4.01 17.46
N ALA A 57 -1.02 -4.55 16.66
CA ALA A 57 -2.42 -4.69 17.04
C ALA A 57 -2.57 -5.56 18.29
N GLN A 58 -3.47 -5.15 19.18
CA GLN A 58 -3.70 -5.85 20.45
C GLN A 58 -4.66 -7.02 20.29
N THR A 59 -5.47 -7.02 19.22
CA THR A 59 -6.48 -8.06 18.95
C THR A 59 -6.50 -8.44 17.47
N ARG A 60 -7.06 -9.62 17.14
CA ARG A 60 -7.25 -10.04 15.75
C ARG A 60 -8.18 -9.12 14.95
N PRO A 61 -9.31 -8.61 15.52
CA PRO A 61 -10.12 -7.59 14.84
C PRO A 61 -9.34 -6.30 14.55
N ASP A 62 -8.55 -5.80 15.50
CA ASP A 62 -7.71 -4.62 15.30
C ASP A 62 -6.68 -4.84 14.18
N PHE A 63 -5.96 -5.98 14.21
CA PHE A 63 -5.05 -6.39 13.14
C PHE A 63 -5.73 -6.36 11.76
N THR A 64 -6.92 -6.95 11.66
CA THR A 64 -7.68 -7.04 10.42
C THR A 64 -8.16 -5.67 9.96
N THR A 65 -8.62 -4.81 10.88
CA THR A 65 -9.02 -3.43 10.58
C THR A 65 -7.87 -2.64 9.99
N LYS A 66 -6.67 -2.69 10.59
CA LYS A 66 -5.47 -2.01 10.06
C LYS A 66 -5.09 -2.50 8.66
N LEU A 67 -5.15 -3.81 8.41
CA LEU A 67 -4.89 -4.34 7.07
C LEU A 67 -5.97 -3.95 6.04
N ASN A 68 -7.24 -3.86 6.43
CA ASN A 68 -8.29 -3.35 5.53
C ASN A 68 -8.07 -1.87 5.19
N ILE A 69 -7.56 -1.06 6.12
CA ILE A 69 -7.18 0.32 5.82
C ILE A 69 -6.05 0.32 4.79
N ALA A 70 -4.99 -0.48 4.98
CA ALA A 70 -3.91 -0.62 4.00
C ALA A 70 -4.43 -1.06 2.61
N LEU A 71 -5.43 -1.93 2.57
CA LEU A 71 -6.09 -2.36 1.32
C LEU A 71 -6.80 -1.19 0.63
N LYS A 72 -7.58 -0.40 1.38
CA LYS A 72 -8.27 0.80 0.86
C LYS A 72 -7.28 1.83 0.31
N GLU A 73 -6.19 2.07 1.04
CA GLU A 73 -5.12 2.99 0.64
C GLU A 73 -4.39 2.51 -0.62
N THR A 74 -4.31 1.19 -0.84
CA THR A 74 -3.75 0.63 -2.07
C THR A 74 -4.63 0.98 -3.27
N SER A 75 -5.96 0.80 -3.17
CA SER A 75 -6.90 1.17 -4.23
C SER A 75 -6.94 2.69 -4.49
N GLU A 76 -6.85 3.52 -3.44
CA GLU A 76 -6.73 4.98 -3.61
C GLU A 76 -5.43 5.34 -4.33
N THR A 77 -4.32 4.65 -4.02
CA THR A 77 -3.03 4.88 -4.68
C THR A 77 -3.07 4.48 -6.16
N GLU A 78 -3.71 3.35 -6.51
CA GLU A 78 -3.91 2.91 -7.90
C GLU A 78 -4.61 3.99 -8.72
N TYR A 79 -5.73 4.52 -8.20
CA TYR A 79 -6.48 5.60 -8.84
C TYR A 79 -5.59 6.82 -9.14
N TRP A 80 -4.76 7.24 -8.18
CA TRP A 80 -3.86 8.38 -8.40
C TRP A 80 -2.76 8.09 -9.42
N ILE A 81 -2.26 6.86 -9.50
CA ILE A 81 -1.26 6.47 -10.50
C ILE A 81 -1.88 6.48 -11.90
N GLU A 82 -3.10 5.94 -12.05
CA GLU A 82 -3.85 5.97 -13.31
C GLU A 82 -4.13 7.40 -13.75
N LEU A 83 -4.57 8.27 -12.83
CA LEU A 83 -4.83 9.66 -13.14
C LEU A 83 -3.55 10.41 -13.57
N LEU A 84 -2.41 10.14 -12.92
CA LEU A 84 -1.12 10.72 -13.31
C LEU A 84 -0.65 10.24 -14.68
N ARG A 85 -0.94 8.99 -15.05
CA ARG A 85 -0.67 8.44 -16.39
C ARG A 85 -1.54 9.11 -17.44
N ASP A 86 -2.84 9.15 -17.20
CA ASP A 86 -3.83 9.64 -18.17
C ASP A 86 -3.75 11.15 -18.35
N ALA A 87 -3.24 11.87 -17.35
CA ALA A 87 -2.89 13.29 -17.44
C ALA A 87 -1.43 13.55 -17.87
N GLU A 88 -0.72 12.51 -18.35
CA GLU A 88 0.62 12.59 -18.96
C GLU A 88 1.77 13.08 -18.06
N TYR A 89 1.57 13.09 -16.73
CA TYR A 89 2.63 13.43 -15.76
C TYR A 89 3.69 12.33 -15.66
N ILE A 90 3.31 11.08 -15.91
CA ILE A 90 4.20 9.93 -15.98
C ILE A 90 3.91 9.11 -17.23
N SER A 91 4.94 8.46 -17.77
CA SER A 91 4.77 7.54 -18.90
C SER A 91 3.98 6.30 -18.50
N THR A 92 3.36 5.65 -19.48
CA THR A 92 2.68 4.35 -19.31
C THR A 92 3.58 3.32 -18.63
N SER A 93 4.85 3.21 -19.04
CA SER A 93 5.81 2.28 -18.44
C SER A 93 6.09 2.55 -16.96
N GLN A 94 6.16 3.83 -16.57
CA GLN A 94 6.34 4.23 -15.16
C GLN A 94 5.09 3.89 -14.34
N ALA A 95 3.91 4.16 -14.90
CA ALA A 95 2.64 3.86 -14.27
C ALA A 95 2.44 2.35 -14.09
N GLU A 96 2.61 1.55 -15.15
CA GLU A 96 2.51 0.09 -15.11
C GLU A 96 3.47 -0.53 -14.09
N SER A 97 4.70 -0.03 -14.02
CA SER A 97 5.68 -0.48 -13.02
C SER A 97 5.24 -0.19 -11.58
N MET A 98 4.48 0.88 -11.32
CA MET A 98 3.96 1.15 -9.98
C MET A 98 2.66 0.39 -9.70
N LEU A 99 1.78 0.27 -10.69
CA LEU A 99 0.54 -0.50 -10.59
C LEU A 99 0.82 -1.98 -10.35
N SER A 100 1.90 -2.54 -10.91
CA SER A 100 2.30 -3.93 -10.62
C SER A 100 2.60 -4.15 -9.13
N ASP A 101 3.20 -3.16 -8.46
CA ASP A 101 3.46 -3.22 -7.02
C ASP A 101 2.13 -3.16 -6.23
N CYS A 102 1.18 -2.31 -6.66
CA CYS A 102 -0.15 -2.25 -6.05
C CYS A 102 -0.87 -3.61 -6.14
N VAL A 103 -0.88 -4.23 -7.32
CA VAL A 103 -1.49 -5.55 -7.55
C VAL A 103 -0.85 -6.61 -6.65
N GLU A 104 0.48 -6.57 -6.49
CA GLU A 104 1.18 -7.50 -5.59
C GLU A 104 0.76 -7.27 -4.13
N LEU A 105 0.73 -6.01 -3.66
CA LEU A 105 0.31 -5.65 -2.31
C LEU A 105 -1.15 -6.06 -2.04
N LEU A 106 -2.07 -5.82 -2.97
CA LEU A 106 -3.46 -6.22 -2.88
C LEU A 106 -3.60 -7.73 -2.67
N LYS A 107 -2.87 -8.54 -3.46
CA LYS A 107 -2.88 -10.01 -3.35
C LYS A 107 -2.40 -10.46 -1.98
N ILE A 108 -1.29 -9.90 -1.49
CA ILE A 108 -0.72 -10.26 -0.20
C ILE A 108 -1.67 -9.86 0.94
N LEU A 109 -2.15 -8.62 0.95
CA LEU A 109 -3.07 -8.10 1.97
C LEU A 109 -4.35 -8.92 2.02
N THR A 110 -4.97 -9.17 0.87
CA THR A 110 -6.21 -9.95 0.76
C THR A 110 -6.02 -11.38 1.28
N SER A 111 -4.90 -12.02 0.94
CA SER A 111 -4.57 -13.37 1.43
C SER A 111 -4.44 -13.40 2.96
N ILE A 112 -3.73 -12.43 3.55
CA ILE A 112 -3.55 -12.34 5.01
C ILE A 112 -4.90 -12.09 5.71
N ILE A 113 -5.71 -11.17 5.19
CA ILE A 113 -7.03 -10.84 5.76
C ILE A 113 -7.95 -12.07 5.72
N LYS A 114 -8.04 -12.76 4.57
CA LYS A 114 -8.89 -13.95 4.41
C LYS A 114 -8.51 -15.04 5.39
N LYS A 115 -7.21 -15.37 5.46
CA LYS A 115 -6.69 -16.39 6.37
C LYS A 115 -6.90 -16.04 7.85
N THR A 116 -6.81 -14.76 8.21
CA THR A 116 -7.07 -14.30 9.58
C THR A 116 -8.53 -14.47 9.97
N LYS A 117 -9.47 -14.21 9.05
CA LYS A 117 -10.90 -14.40 9.28
C LYS A 117 -11.29 -15.87 9.42
N GLU A 118 -10.79 -16.74 8.53
CA GLU A 118 -11.02 -18.20 8.59
C GLU A 118 -10.53 -18.81 9.91
N ASN A 119 -9.36 -18.40 10.38
CA ASN A 119 -8.82 -18.84 11.67
C ASN A 119 -9.61 -18.33 12.88
N ASN A 120 -10.45 -17.31 12.72
CA ASN A 120 -11.30 -16.78 13.79
C ASN A 120 -12.63 -17.54 13.85
N SER A 121 -13.21 -17.91 12.71
CA SER A 121 -14.42 -18.75 12.67
C SER A 121 -14.19 -20.15 13.23
N LEU A 122 -13.00 -20.72 13.03
CA LEU A 122 -12.64 -22.05 13.57
C LEU A 122 -12.42 -22.08 15.09
N LEU A 123 -12.18 -20.94 15.74
CA LEU A 123 -11.99 -20.85 17.19
C LEU A 123 -13.29 -20.57 17.95
N ASN A 124 -14.33 -20.13 17.24
CA ASN A 124 -15.64 -19.79 17.80
C ASN A 124 -16.68 -20.92 17.61
N ASN A 125 -16.25 -22.06 17.05
CA ASN A 125 -17.01 -23.30 16.90
C ASN A 125 -16.36 -24.40 17.74
#